data_AF-A0A3Q4MGX9-F1
#
_entry.id   AF-A0A3Q4MGX9-F1
#
_cell.length_a   1.000
_cell.length_b   1.000
_cell.length_c   1.000
_cell.angle_alpha   90.00
_cell.angle_beta   90.00
_cell.angle_gamma   90.00
#
_symmetry.space_group_name_H-M   'P 1'
#
loop_
_entity.id
_entity.type
_entity.pdbx_description
1 polymer ?
#
loop_
_entity_poly.entity_id
_entity_poly.type
_entity_poly.pdbx_seq_one_letter_code
_entity_poly.pdbx_strand_id
1 'polypeptide(L)'
;MLQSKLTTDLRLYPSTQILPVCLNSGVDLIQLKVHGQSNLINTYVELLPDKGICLESLLNPLDSPHHMRIDEESDYREGVVVDRPTKQNKGSFVDCGMRKEVQIDKQLQPGLRVTVRLSKTQNPEGKAYKGVVVAPHVPRSEGGYYWGYSVRLASCLSAVFTESPFKGGYDLTIGTSERGSNADQASLTPFKHLLVVFGGLQGLEASLDADQKLDVTDPSVLFDLYLNTCPGQGSRTIRTEEAILISMAALRPKITAAVSSSSASLEALMF
;
A
#
# COMPACT_ATOMS: atom_id res chain seq x y z
N MET A 1 -4.54 4.48 35.73
CA MET A 1 -3.21 5.04 36.06
C MET A 1 -2.08 4.12 35.57
N LEU A 2 -2.13 3.67 34.31
CA LEU A 2 -1.11 2.81 33.67
C LEU A 2 -1.04 3.08 32.14
N GLN A 3 -1.32 4.31 31.74
CA GLN A 3 -1.04 4.83 30.40
C GLN A 3 0.03 5.90 30.57
N SER A 4 1.31 5.58 30.34
CA SER A 4 2.37 6.58 30.04
C SER A 4 3.80 6.04 29.96
N LYS A 5 4.06 4.73 29.84
CA LYS A 5 5.44 4.23 29.61
C LYS A 5 5.52 3.07 28.62
N LEU A 6 4.96 3.25 27.42
CA LEU A 6 5.35 2.44 26.27
C LEU A 6 6.57 3.11 25.62
N THR A 7 7.70 2.41 25.63
CA THR A 7 8.93 2.76 24.92
C THR A 7 8.67 2.94 23.43
N THR A 8 9.48 3.76 22.76
CA THR A 8 9.37 4.05 21.33
C THR A 8 9.30 2.77 20.49
N ASP A 9 10.03 1.72 20.90
CA ASP A 9 10.06 0.41 20.25
C ASP A 9 8.69 -0.28 20.17
N LEU A 10 7.84 -0.13 21.19
CA LEU A 10 6.49 -0.71 21.20
C LEU A 10 5.48 0.08 20.36
N ARG A 11 5.80 1.33 19.98
CA ARG A 11 4.99 2.11 19.03
C ARG A 11 5.31 1.79 17.57
N LEU A 12 6.52 1.30 17.30
CA LEU A 12 6.95 0.85 15.98
C LEU A 12 6.47 -0.58 15.67
N TYR A 13 6.15 -1.36 16.69
CA TYR A 13 5.72 -2.76 16.57
C TYR A 13 4.42 -2.98 15.78
N PRO A 14 3.35 -2.18 15.93
CA PRO A 14 2.14 -2.34 15.12
C PRO A 14 2.38 -1.98 13.64
N SER A 15 3.16 -0.93 13.37
CA SER A 15 3.53 -0.55 12.00
C SER A 15 4.37 -1.64 11.31
N THR A 16 5.28 -2.30 12.02
CA THR A 16 6.05 -3.41 11.45
C THR A 16 5.20 -4.66 11.19
N GLN A 17 4.03 -4.82 11.82
CA GLN A 17 3.13 -5.96 11.56
C GLN A 17 2.16 -5.72 10.40
N ILE A 18 1.77 -4.48 10.14
CA ILE A 18 0.76 -4.16 9.11
C ILE A 18 1.36 -4.21 7.71
N LEU A 19 2.58 -3.69 7.53
CA LEU A 19 3.22 -3.62 6.21
C LEU A 19 3.44 -4.99 5.55
N PRO A 20 3.95 -6.03 6.25
CA PRO A 20 4.07 -7.37 5.67
C PRO A 20 2.72 -7.96 5.23
N VAL A 21 1.65 -7.72 5.99
CA VAL A 21 0.31 -8.22 5.67
C VAL A 21 -0.23 -7.57 4.41
N CYS A 22 -0.07 -6.25 4.29
CA CYS A 22 -0.46 -5.52 3.09
C CYS A 22 0.29 -6.03 1.85
N LEU A 23 1.60 -6.27 1.95
CA LEU A 23 2.39 -6.80 0.84
C LEU A 23 2.00 -8.22 0.46
N ASN A 24 1.87 -9.14 1.42
CA ASN A 24 1.47 -10.52 1.16
C ASN A 24 0.05 -10.64 0.58
N SER A 25 -0.77 -9.60 0.79
CA SER A 25 -2.13 -9.51 0.28
C SER A 25 -2.24 -8.72 -1.03
N GLY A 26 -1.13 -8.22 -1.58
CA GLY A 26 -1.11 -7.45 -2.83
C GLY A 26 -1.80 -6.08 -2.73
N VAL A 27 -1.78 -5.46 -1.55
CA VAL A 27 -2.42 -4.15 -1.33
C VAL A 27 -1.65 -3.06 -2.04
N ASP A 28 -2.29 -2.31 -2.94
CA ASP A 28 -1.62 -1.25 -3.71
C ASP A 28 -1.55 0.11 -3.02
N LEU A 29 -2.46 0.37 -2.07
CA LEU A 29 -2.61 1.67 -1.45
C LEU A 29 -3.04 1.51 0.00
N ILE A 30 -2.23 2.07 0.90
CA ILE A 30 -2.54 2.17 2.32
C ILE A 30 -2.94 3.61 2.60
N GLN A 31 -4.10 3.80 3.25
CA GLN A 31 -4.59 5.11 3.64
C GLN A 31 -4.63 5.21 5.15
N LEU A 32 -4.00 6.25 5.69
CA LEU A 32 -3.90 6.47 7.13
C LEU A 32 -4.64 7.75 7.51
N LYS A 33 -5.56 7.66 8.46
CA LYS A 33 -6.27 8.82 9.00
C LYS A 33 -5.44 9.48 10.11
N VAL A 34 -5.11 10.75 9.97
CA VAL A 34 -4.38 11.53 10.98
C VAL A 34 -5.37 12.20 11.93
N HIS A 35 -5.25 11.98 13.25
CA HIS A 35 -6.07 12.68 14.24
C HIS A 35 -5.32 13.88 14.84
N GLY A 36 -5.99 15.03 14.93
CA GLY A 36 -5.44 16.23 15.56
C GLY A 36 -5.40 16.10 17.09
N GLN A 37 -4.20 16.24 17.66
CA GLN A 37 -3.90 16.39 19.09
C GLN A 37 -4.50 15.38 20.07
N SER A 38 -3.91 14.18 20.11
CA SER A 38 -3.57 13.43 21.34
C SER A 38 -2.96 12.09 20.91
N ASN A 39 -2.01 11.60 21.70
CA ASN A 39 -1.18 10.41 21.43
C ASN A 39 -1.95 9.07 21.42
N LEU A 40 -3.02 8.94 20.62
CA LEU A 40 -3.73 7.69 20.37
C LEU A 40 -3.67 7.37 18.88
N ILE A 41 -2.73 6.50 18.60
CA ILE A 41 -2.29 6.08 17.28
C ILE A 41 -3.32 5.11 16.68
N ASN A 42 -4.23 5.59 15.84
CA ASN A 42 -4.95 4.73 14.88
C ASN A 42 -4.07 4.61 13.63
N THR A 43 -3.15 3.64 13.68
CA THR A 43 -2.15 3.20 12.67
C THR A 43 -1.42 4.28 11.87
N TYR A 44 -0.11 4.38 12.15
CA TYR A 44 0.86 5.33 11.62
C TYR A 44 1.80 4.65 10.61
N VAL A 45 2.31 5.41 9.65
CA VAL A 45 3.73 5.39 9.24
C VAL A 45 4.15 6.86 9.15
N GLU A 46 4.80 7.32 10.20
CA GLU A 46 5.44 8.63 10.28
C GLU A 46 6.90 8.44 9.85
N LEU A 47 7.29 8.93 8.67
CA LEU A 47 8.71 9.04 8.30
C LEU A 47 9.24 10.36 8.87
N LEU A 48 9.75 10.33 10.10
CA LEU A 48 10.56 11.44 10.62
C LEU A 48 11.90 11.48 9.87
N PRO A 49 12.40 12.67 9.51
CA PRO A 49 13.67 12.78 8.83
C PRO A 49 14.80 12.55 9.84
N ASP A 50 15.76 11.74 9.37
CA ASP A 50 17.13 11.65 9.85
C ASP A 50 17.42 10.82 11.13
N LYS A 51 18.22 9.76 10.93
CA LYS A 51 18.94 8.93 11.92
C LYS A 51 18.13 7.94 12.77
N GLY A 52 17.51 6.92 12.14
CA GLY A 52 16.92 5.78 12.87
C GLY A 52 16.48 4.54 12.06
N ILE A 53 16.57 4.55 10.73
CA ILE A 53 15.92 3.57 9.81
C ILE A 53 16.49 2.12 9.90
N CYS A 54 17.60 1.92 10.61
CA CYS A 54 18.31 0.63 10.62
C CYS A 54 17.59 -0.48 11.41
N LEU A 55 16.76 -0.15 12.41
CA LEU A 55 16.06 -1.16 13.22
C LEU A 55 14.74 -1.63 12.59
N GLU A 56 13.99 -0.74 11.93
CA GLU A 56 12.69 -1.08 11.33
C GLU A 56 12.82 -1.99 10.11
N SER A 57 13.86 -1.75 9.27
CA SER A 57 14.18 -2.59 8.11
C SER A 57 14.77 -3.95 8.49
N LEU A 58 15.30 -4.10 9.72
CA LEU A 58 15.84 -5.35 10.25
C LEU A 58 14.76 -6.27 10.83
N LEU A 59 13.68 -5.69 11.38
CA LEU A 59 12.68 -6.45 12.14
C LEU A 59 11.75 -7.28 11.26
N ASN A 60 11.31 -6.77 10.12
CA ASN A 60 10.42 -7.47 9.19
C ASN A 60 10.81 -7.16 7.73
N PRO A 61 11.80 -7.86 7.15
CA PRO A 61 12.13 -7.69 5.75
C PRO A 61 10.92 -8.07 4.88
N LEU A 62 10.55 -7.17 3.99
CA LEU A 62 9.33 -7.25 3.19
C LEU A 62 9.49 -8.10 1.92
N ASP A 63 10.73 -8.35 1.50
CA ASP A 63 11.16 -9.22 0.39
C ASP A 63 10.19 -9.26 -0.81
N SER A 64 9.77 -8.08 -1.26
CA SER A 64 8.79 -7.93 -2.32
C SER A 64 9.46 -7.98 -3.70
N PRO A 65 8.74 -8.21 -4.82
CA PRO A 65 9.36 -8.37 -6.15
C PRO A 65 10.22 -7.19 -6.64
N HIS A 66 10.09 -6.01 -6.05
CA HIS A 66 10.91 -4.84 -6.34
C HIS A 66 12.12 -4.68 -5.38
N HIS A 67 12.32 -5.59 -4.42
CA HIS A 67 13.46 -5.66 -3.50
C HIS A 67 14.54 -6.63 -4.02
N MET A 68 14.88 -6.48 -5.31
CA MET A 68 15.79 -7.37 -6.02
C MET A 68 17.23 -7.23 -5.54
N ARG A 69 17.98 -8.33 -5.58
CA ARG A 69 19.44 -8.28 -5.37
C ARG A 69 20.15 -7.63 -6.55
N ILE A 70 21.41 -7.23 -6.36
CA ILE A 70 22.20 -6.53 -7.39
C ILE A 70 22.37 -7.33 -8.69
N ASP A 71 22.49 -8.65 -8.59
CA ASP A 71 22.77 -9.57 -9.71
C ASP A 71 21.50 -10.23 -10.27
N GLU A 72 20.33 -9.85 -9.76
CA GLU A 72 19.06 -10.45 -10.16
C GLU A 72 18.49 -9.78 -11.41
N GLU A 73 18.12 -10.56 -12.43
CA GLU A 73 17.54 -10.02 -13.65
C GLU A 73 16.06 -9.63 -13.42
N SER A 74 15.66 -8.47 -13.95
CA SER A 74 14.29 -7.98 -13.88
C SER A 74 13.98 -7.06 -15.06
N ASP A 75 12.75 -7.10 -15.56
CA ASP A 75 12.28 -6.17 -16.59
C ASP A 75 12.08 -4.75 -16.05
N TYR A 76 11.78 -4.62 -14.76
CA TYR A 76 11.51 -3.35 -14.09
C TYR A 76 12.38 -3.21 -12.83
N ARG A 77 12.84 -1.98 -12.54
CA ARG A 77 13.51 -1.66 -11.27
C ARG A 77 13.11 -0.28 -10.79
N GLU A 78 13.02 -0.15 -9.47
CA GLU A 78 12.97 1.15 -8.81
C GLU A 78 14.36 1.77 -8.76
N GLY A 79 14.43 3.09 -8.88
CA GLY A 79 15.70 3.80 -8.77
C GLY A 79 15.55 5.28 -8.46
N VAL A 80 16.67 5.93 -8.17
CA VAL A 80 16.75 7.36 -7.87
C VAL A 80 17.62 8.05 -8.90
N VAL A 81 17.13 9.18 -9.43
CA VAL A 81 17.88 9.99 -10.40
C VAL A 81 19.14 10.54 -9.72
N VAL A 82 20.32 10.27 -10.28
CA VAL A 82 21.60 10.74 -9.72
C VAL A 82 21.92 12.15 -10.18
N ASP A 83 22.62 12.91 -9.33
CA ASP A 83 23.11 14.24 -9.68
C ASP A 83 24.36 14.13 -10.55
N ARG A 84 24.13 13.86 -11.83
CA ARG A 84 25.18 13.68 -12.83
C ARG A 84 24.96 14.62 -14.00
N PRO A 85 25.94 15.47 -14.35
CA PRO A 85 25.80 16.39 -15.48
C PRO A 85 25.75 15.60 -16.80
N THR A 86 24.67 15.78 -17.54
CA THR A 86 24.46 15.18 -18.86
C THR A 86 24.35 16.26 -19.93
N LYS A 87 24.77 15.93 -21.16
CA LYS A 87 24.57 16.84 -22.30
C LYS A 87 23.07 16.95 -22.58
N GLN A 88 22.62 18.10 -23.07
CA GLN A 88 21.24 18.27 -23.55
C GLN A 88 20.86 17.12 -24.50
N ASN A 89 19.66 16.57 -24.31
CA ASN A 89 19.11 15.42 -25.04
C ASN A 89 19.81 14.06 -24.81
N LYS A 90 20.64 13.92 -23.77
CA LYS A 90 21.18 12.61 -23.34
C LYS A 90 20.44 12.00 -22.14
N GLY A 91 19.39 12.66 -21.65
CA GLY A 91 18.60 12.24 -20.50
C GLY A 91 19.38 12.25 -19.19
N SER A 92 18.85 11.61 -18.16
CA SER A 92 19.49 11.47 -16.85
C SER A 92 20.05 10.07 -16.62
N PHE A 93 20.82 9.92 -15.54
CA PHE A 93 21.24 8.62 -15.02
C PHE A 93 20.41 8.30 -13.76
N VAL A 94 20.14 7.02 -13.56
CA VAL A 94 19.36 6.51 -12.42
C VAL A 94 20.15 5.39 -11.76
N ASP A 95 20.28 5.47 -10.44
CA ASP A 95 20.76 4.36 -9.63
C ASP A 95 19.60 3.42 -9.32
N CYS A 96 19.61 2.23 -9.92
CA CYS A 96 18.60 1.18 -9.75
C CYS A 96 19.11 0.01 -8.88
N GLY A 97 20.14 0.24 -8.06
CA GLY A 97 20.75 -0.82 -7.23
C GLY A 97 21.42 -1.92 -8.05
N MET A 98 21.92 -1.59 -9.23
CA MET A 98 22.64 -2.48 -10.15
C MET A 98 24.14 -2.14 -10.14
N ARG A 99 24.97 -3.02 -10.73
CA ARG A 99 26.42 -2.77 -10.86
C ARG A 99 26.78 -1.51 -11.67
N LYS A 100 25.90 -1.09 -12.57
CA LYS A 100 26.05 0.11 -13.41
C LYS A 100 24.75 0.90 -13.33
N GLU A 101 24.87 2.23 -13.39
CA GLU A 101 23.73 3.13 -13.51
C GLU A 101 22.94 2.85 -14.79
N VAL A 102 21.65 3.21 -14.78
CA VAL A 102 20.78 3.13 -15.94
C VAL A 102 20.62 4.52 -16.55
N GLN A 103 21.01 4.67 -17.82
CA GLN A 103 20.73 5.88 -18.59
C GLN A 103 19.30 5.84 -19.11
N ILE A 104 18.54 6.89 -18.80
CA ILE A 104 17.14 7.06 -19.21
C ILE A 104 17.00 8.09 -20.33
N ASP A 105 15.85 8.08 -21.01
CA ASP A 105 15.50 8.94 -22.13
C ASP A 105 15.05 10.35 -21.72
N LYS A 106 14.66 10.55 -20.45
CA LYS A 106 14.14 11.81 -19.92
C LYS A 106 15.18 12.56 -19.08
N GLN A 107 15.16 13.89 -19.19
CA GLN A 107 15.90 14.76 -18.26
C GLN A 107 15.03 15.00 -17.03
N LEU A 108 15.42 14.42 -15.90
CA LEU A 108 14.71 14.51 -14.63
C LEU A 108 15.58 15.16 -13.56
N GLN A 109 14.94 15.72 -12.53
CA GLN A 109 15.64 16.30 -11.41
C GLN A 109 16.31 15.22 -10.54
N PRO A 110 17.55 15.45 -10.08
CA PRO A 110 18.22 14.56 -9.12
C PRO A 110 17.39 14.33 -7.87
N GLY A 111 17.51 13.14 -7.27
CA GLY A 111 16.78 12.73 -6.07
C GLY A 111 15.36 12.24 -6.31
N LEU A 112 14.83 12.34 -7.54
CA LEU A 112 13.51 11.82 -7.87
C LEU A 112 13.52 10.29 -7.92
N ARG A 113 12.57 9.66 -7.21
CA ARG A 113 12.30 8.23 -7.30
C ARG A 113 11.51 7.91 -8.58
N VAL A 114 11.98 6.92 -9.35
CA VAL A 114 11.40 6.54 -10.64
C VAL A 114 11.35 5.02 -10.79
N THR A 115 10.36 4.55 -11.56
CA THR A 115 10.29 3.18 -12.04
C THR A 115 10.88 3.12 -13.45
N VAL A 116 11.86 2.25 -13.65
CA VAL A 116 12.58 2.11 -14.92
C VAL A 116 12.31 0.73 -15.52
N ARG A 117 11.83 0.71 -16.76
CA ARG A 117 11.79 -0.50 -17.60
C ARG A 117 13.15 -0.66 -18.27
N LEU A 118 13.85 -1.76 -18.00
CA LEU A 118 15.15 -2.04 -18.59
C LEU A 118 14.99 -2.43 -20.07
N SER A 119 15.95 -2.00 -20.89
CA SER A 119 16.00 -2.44 -22.29
C SER A 119 16.42 -3.91 -22.37
N LYS A 120 15.74 -4.71 -23.20
CA LYS A 120 16.10 -6.14 -23.40
C LYS A 120 17.49 -6.32 -24.02
N THR A 121 17.92 -5.35 -24.83
CA THR A 121 19.24 -5.33 -25.46
C THR A 121 20.17 -4.40 -24.70
N GLN A 122 20.92 -4.97 -23.75
CA GLN A 122 21.99 -4.27 -23.03
C GLN A 122 23.32 -4.45 -23.77
N ASN A 123 24.19 -3.44 -23.72
CA ASN A 123 25.57 -3.57 -24.20
C ASN A 123 26.48 -3.96 -23.02
N PRO A 124 27.06 -5.19 -22.98
CA PRO A 124 27.89 -5.64 -21.87
C PRO A 124 29.11 -4.75 -21.60
N GLU A 125 29.71 -4.20 -22.65
CA GLU A 125 30.87 -3.31 -22.58
C GLU A 125 30.49 -1.84 -22.31
N GLY A 126 29.19 -1.53 -22.32
CA GLY A 126 28.68 -0.19 -22.04
C GLY A 126 29.01 0.28 -20.63
N LYS A 127 29.28 1.58 -20.47
CA LYS A 127 29.52 2.21 -19.15
C LYS A 127 28.25 2.32 -18.28
N ALA A 128 27.08 2.14 -18.88
CA ALA A 128 25.77 2.22 -18.23
C ALA A 128 24.79 1.28 -18.94
N TYR A 129 23.78 0.81 -18.21
CA TYR A 129 22.62 0.15 -18.79
C TYR A 129 21.69 1.17 -19.44
N LYS A 130 20.75 0.71 -20.26
CA LYS A 130 19.72 1.55 -20.86
C LYS A 130 18.33 1.16 -20.39
N GLY A 131 17.48 2.16 -20.17
CA GLY A 131 16.09 1.96 -19.77
C GLY A 131 15.22 3.16 -20.12
N VAL A 132 13.91 3.00 -19.89
CA VAL A 132 12.90 4.05 -20.10
C VAL A 132 12.12 4.23 -18.80
N VAL A 133 11.84 5.48 -18.43
CA VAL A 133 11.01 5.77 -17.26
C VAL A 133 9.54 5.53 -17.59
N VAL A 134 8.93 4.61 -16.84
CA VAL A 134 7.52 4.24 -16.94
C VAL A 134 6.74 4.70 -15.71
N ALA A 135 5.41 4.67 -15.77
CA ALA A 135 4.60 4.98 -14.60
C ALA A 135 4.69 3.85 -13.55
N PRO A 136 4.57 4.14 -12.24
CA PRO A 136 4.74 3.12 -11.19
C PRO A 136 3.73 1.98 -11.20
N HIS A 137 2.59 2.13 -11.90
CA HIS A 137 1.59 1.06 -12.05
C HIS A 137 1.91 0.09 -13.20
N VAL A 138 2.82 0.45 -14.12
CA VAL A 138 3.14 -0.34 -15.32
C VAL A 138 3.67 -1.74 -14.98
N PRO A 139 4.56 -1.94 -13.99
CA PRO A 139 5.00 -3.30 -13.61
C PRO A 139 3.84 -4.21 -13.19
N ARG A 140 2.79 -3.65 -12.57
CA ARG A 140 1.57 -4.40 -12.22
C ARG A 140 0.70 -4.66 -13.45
N SER A 141 0.33 -3.61 -14.17
CA SER A 141 -0.65 -3.71 -15.26
C SER A 141 -0.13 -4.47 -16.49
N GLU A 142 1.15 -4.29 -16.85
CA GLU A 142 1.74 -4.94 -18.03
C GLU A 142 2.65 -6.12 -17.67
N GLY A 143 3.28 -6.08 -16.49
CA GLY A 143 4.27 -7.06 -16.07
C GLY A 143 3.74 -8.18 -15.16
N GLY A 144 2.54 -8.01 -14.58
CA GLY A 144 2.00 -8.95 -13.59
C GLY A 144 2.80 -9.01 -12.29
N TYR A 145 3.66 -8.03 -12.02
CA TYR A 145 4.48 -7.99 -10.80
C TYR A 145 3.80 -7.15 -9.73
N TYR A 146 3.70 -7.67 -8.50
CA TYR A 146 3.39 -6.81 -7.37
C TYR A 146 4.50 -5.78 -7.12
N TRP A 147 4.14 -4.50 -7.15
CA TRP A 147 5.09 -3.37 -7.13
C TRP A 147 5.01 -2.52 -5.86
N GLY A 148 4.65 -3.16 -4.75
CA GLY A 148 4.50 -2.51 -3.45
C GLY A 148 3.24 -1.66 -3.35
N TYR A 149 3.22 -0.82 -2.33
CA TYR A 149 2.10 0.06 -2.02
C TYR A 149 2.50 1.53 -2.03
N SER A 150 1.52 2.39 -2.27
CA SER A 150 1.62 3.81 -1.95
C SER A 150 0.99 4.09 -0.58
N VAL A 151 1.48 5.12 0.12
CA VAL A 151 0.87 5.58 1.37
C VAL A 151 0.25 6.95 1.14
N ARG A 152 -1.00 7.12 1.58
CA ARG A 152 -1.70 8.41 1.56
C ARG A 152 -2.20 8.75 2.96
N LEU A 153 -2.01 10.00 3.36
CA LEU A 153 -2.61 10.54 4.58
C LEU A 153 -3.98 11.15 4.25
N ALA A 154 -4.98 10.85 5.09
CA ALA A 154 -6.31 11.45 5.06
C ALA A 154 -6.55 12.20 6.36
N SER A 155 -7.14 13.40 6.27
CA SER A 155 -7.40 14.24 7.45
C SER A 155 -8.65 13.80 8.23
N CYS A 156 -9.60 13.14 7.58
CA CYS A 156 -10.83 12.64 8.18
C CYS A 156 -11.38 11.43 7.42
N LEU A 157 -12.49 10.84 7.88
CA LEU A 157 -13.02 9.61 7.28
C LEU A 157 -13.58 9.88 5.87
N SER A 158 -14.29 10.97 5.67
CA SER A 158 -14.79 11.40 4.36
C SER A 158 -13.68 11.66 3.33
N ALA A 159 -12.50 12.12 3.78
CA ALA A 159 -11.32 12.31 2.92
C ALA A 159 -10.71 10.97 2.44
N VAL A 160 -10.98 9.86 3.12
CA VAL A 160 -10.60 8.51 2.65
C VAL A 160 -11.27 8.24 1.29
N PHE A 161 -12.56 8.58 1.18
CA PHE A 161 -13.37 8.33 -0.02
C PHE A 161 -13.20 9.42 -1.08
N THR A 162 -13.32 10.70 -0.68
CA THR A 162 -13.42 11.83 -1.61
C THR A 162 -12.10 12.23 -2.28
N GLU A 163 -10.97 11.92 -1.65
CA GLU A 163 -9.62 12.21 -2.16
C GLU A 163 -8.94 10.93 -2.70
N SER A 164 -9.73 10.02 -3.28
CA SER A 164 -9.21 8.82 -3.94
C SER A 164 -8.27 9.20 -5.11
N PRO A 165 -7.12 8.52 -5.28
CA PRO A 165 -6.23 8.76 -6.43
C PRO A 165 -6.78 8.18 -7.74
N PHE A 166 -7.87 7.41 -7.68
CA PHE A 166 -8.45 6.76 -8.84
C PHE A 166 -9.55 7.62 -9.48
N LYS A 167 -9.51 7.75 -10.81
CA LYS A 167 -10.57 8.44 -11.54
C LYS A 167 -11.86 7.63 -11.43
N GLY A 168 -12.86 8.19 -10.75
CA GLY A 168 -14.12 7.51 -10.43
C GLY A 168 -14.19 6.96 -9.00
N GLY A 169 -13.14 7.13 -8.20
CA GLY A 169 -13.13 6.70 -6.81
C GLY A 169 -12.98 5.18 -6.64
N TYR A 170 -13.43 4.70 -5.49
CA TYR A 170 -13.56 3.28 -5.18
C TYR A 170 -14.95 2.81 -5.61
N ASP A 171 -15.01 1.80 -6.46
CA ASP A 171 -16.28 1.24 -6.97
C ASP A 171 -16.77 0.04 -6.15
N LEU A 172 -15.99 -0.40 -5.18
CA LEU A 172 -16.41 -1.28 -4.11
C LEU A 172 -15.75 -0.88 -2.79
N THR A 173 -16.54 -0.78 -1.72
CA THR A 173 -16.09 -0.36 -0.40
C THR A 173 -16.55 -1.34 0.68
N ILE A 174 -15.62 -1.73 1.55
CA ILE A 174 -15.86 -2.68 2.64
C ILE A 174 -15.45 -2.03 3.96
N GLY A 175 -16.39 -1.88 4.89
CA GLY A 175 -16.09 -1.57 6.28
C GLY A 175 -16.00 -2.86 7.10
N THR A 176 -15.04 -2.96 8.01
CA THR A 176 -14.91 -4.14 8.90
C THR A 176 -15.36 -3.84 10.32
N SER A 177 -16.17 -4.71 10.91
CA SER A 177 -16.65 -4.60 12.29
C SER A 177 -17.19 -5.93 12.81
N GLU A 178 -17.07 -6.17 14.12
CA GLU A 178 -17.72 -7.32 14.77
C GLU A 178 -19.26 -7.31 14.62
N ARG A 179 -19.84 -6.11 14.41
CA ARG A 179 -21.28 -5.90 14.17
C ARG A 179 -21.69 -6.05 12.70
N GLY A 180 -20.74 -6.29 11.80
CA GLY A 180 -21.02 -6.50 10.39
C GLY A 180 -21.67 -7.86 10.11
N SER A 181 -22.14 -8.04 8.87
CA SER A 181 -22.64 -9.33 8.41
C SER A 181 -21.50 -10.35 8.23
N ASN A 182 -21.82 -11.64 8.29
CA ASN A 182 -20.79 -12.69 8.23
C ASN A 182 -20.05 -12.67 6.87
N ALA A 183 -18.74 -12.41 6.89
CA ALA A 183 -17.91 -12.36 5.70
C ALA A 183 -17.89 -13.70 4.93
N ASP A 184 -18.01 -14.84 5.60
CA ASP A 184 -18.02 -16.17 4.96
C ASP A 184 -19.14 -16.30 3.94
N GLN A 185 -20.29 -15.67 4.23
CA GLN A 185 -21.49 -15.68 3.41
C GLN A 185 -21.53 -14.54 2.39
N ALA A 186 -20.62 -13.56 2.50
CA ALA A 186 -20.58 -12.43 1.59
C ALA A 186 -20.06 -12.84 0.20
N SER A 187 -20.67 -12.28 -0.84
CA SER A 187 -20.15 -12.28 -2.20
C SER A 187 -19.71 -10.87 -2.58
N LEU A 188 -18.61 -10.76 -3.32
CA LEU A 188 -18.14 -9.48 -3.84
C LEU A 188 -18.61 -9.33 -5.28
N THR A 189 -19.17 -8.16 -5.61
CA THR A 189 -19.46 -7.79 -7.01
C THR A 189 -18.16 -7.51 -7.75
N PRO A 190 -18.11 -7.69 -9.08
CA PRO A 190 -16.95 -7.29 -9.88
C PRO A 190 -16.62 -5.80 -9.65
N PHE A 191 -15.33 -5.48 -9.50
CA PHE A 191 -14.85 -4.14 -9.17
C PHE A 191 -13.50 -3.85 -9.85
N LYS A 192 -13.11 -2.58 -9.92
CA LYS A 192 -11.79 -2.12 -10.38
C LYS A 192 -10.92 -1.62 -9.23
N HIS A 193 -11.51 -0.96 -8.24
CA HIS A 193 -10.84 -0.31 -7.12
C HIS A 193 -11.60 -0.59 -5.82
N LEU A 194 -11.15 -1.61 -5.09
CA LEU A 194 -11.67 -1.96 -3.76
C LEU A 194 -10.98 -1.15 -2.66
N LEU A 195 -11.77 -0.61 -1.74
CA LEU A 195 -11.32 -0.04 -0.47
C LEU A 195 -11.80 -0.90 0.70
N VAL A 196 -10.88 -1.35 1.56
CA VAL A 196 -11.21 -2.01 2.84
C VAL A 196 -10.81 -1.09 3.99
N VAL A 197 -11.75 -0.75 4.87
CA VAL A 197 -11.56 0.22 5.94
C VAL A 197 -11.69 -0.44 7.31
N PHE A 198 -10.67 -0.23 8.13
CA PHE A 198 -10.55 -0.79 9.47
C PHE A 198 -10.73 0.29 10.54
N GLY A 199 -11.47 -0.06 11.59
CA GLY A 199 -11.62 0.76 12.78
C GLY A 199 -10.39 0.70 13.70
N GLY A 200 -10.28 1.70 14.57
CA GLY A 200 -9.34 1.68 15.69
C GLY A 200 -9.94 0.95 16.89
N LEU A 201 -9.40 1.22 18.09
CA LEU A 201 -9.91 0.64 19.34
C LEU A 201 -11.41 0.86 19.58
N GLN A 202 -11.94 2.00 19.15
CA GLN A 202 -13.34 2.39 19.28
C GLN A 202 -14.15 2.13 17.99
N GLY A 203 -13.66 1.25 17.12
CA GLY A 203 -14.31 0.93 15.85
C GLY A 203 -14.24 2.07 14.82
N LEU A 204 -15.12 2.00 13.83
CA LEU A 204 -15.28 3.02 12.80
C LEU A 204 -16.15 4.20 13.29
N GLU A 205 -16.94 3.97 14.34
CA GLU A 205 -17.81 4.94 15.00
C GLU A 205 -17.03 6.17 15.45
N ALA A 206 -15.91 5.98 16.15
CA ALA A 206 -15.08 7.11 16.58
C ALA A 206 -14.54 7.95 15.40
N SER A 207 -14.34 7.31 14.24
CA SER A 207 -13.91 8.03 13.05
C SER A 207 -15.04 8.77 12.34
N LEU A 208 -16.26 8.24 12.42
CA LEU A 208 -17.48 8.83 11.93
C LEU A 208 -17.87 10.03 12.78
N ASP A 209 -17.97 9.85 14.10
CA ASP A 209 -18.38 10.89 15.07
C ASP A 209 -17.45 12.12 15.02
N ALA A 210 -16.16 11.91 14.72
CA ALA A 210 -15.19 12.98 14.61
C ALA A 210 -15.25 13.75 13.27
N ASP A 211 -15.97 13.25 12.27
CA ASP A 211 -16.05 13.84 10.95
C ASP A 211 -17.37 14.58 10.74
N GLN A 212 -17.35 15.89 11.03
CA GLN A 212 -18.52 16.77 10.92
C GLN A 212 -19.11 16.88 9.49
N LYS A 213 -18.41 16.37 8.47
CA LYS A 213 -18.92 16.34 7.09
C LYS A 213 -19.87 15.17 6.84
N LEU A 214 -19.91 14.19 7.74
CA LEU A 214 -20.77 13.01 7.64
C LEU A 214 -21.93 13.16 8.62
N ASP A 215 -23.16 13.24 8.09
CA ASP A 215 -24.39 13.39 8.87
C ASP A 215 -25.12 12.04 9.02
N VAL A 216 -24.38 11.03 9.48
CA VAL A 216 -24.89 9.68 9.71
C VAL A 216 -24.31 9.12 11.01
N THR A 217 -25.08 8.28 11.69
CA THR A 217 -24.68 7.68 12.98
C THR A 217 -24.22 6.24 12.87
N ASP A 218 -24.66 5.52 11.83
CA ASP A 218 -24.27 4.14 11.58
C ASP A 218 -23.18 4.11 10.51
N PRO A 219 -21.94 3.64 10.81
CA PRO A 219 -20.88 3.52 9.82
C PRO A 219 -21.23 2.60 8.65
N SER A 220 -22.15 1.64 8.82
CA SER A 220 -22.48 0.66 7.78
C SER A 220 -22.96 1.31 6.49
N VAL A 221 -23.63 2.48 6.58
CA VAL A 221 -24.19 3.20 5.43
C VAL A 221 -23.15 3.88 4.55
N LEU A 222 -21.89 3.95 5.01
CA LEU A 222 -20.78 4.51 4.24
C LEU A 222 -20.15 3.50 3.27
N PHE A 223 -20.53 2.23 3.38
CA PHE A 223 -19.90 1.13 2.67
C PHE A 223 -20.91 0.32 1.87
N ASP A 224 -20.45 -0.25 0.75
CA ASP A 224 -21.26 -1.22 -0.01
C ASP A 224 -21.44 -2.52 0.80
N LEU A 225 -20.42 -2.91 1.55
CA LEU A 225 -20.46 -4.05 2.47
C LEU A 225 -19.90 -3.66 3.84
N TYR A 226 -20.55 -4.15 4.89
CA TYR A 226 -20.09 -3.98 6.27
C TYR A 226 -19.99 -5.35 6.93
N LEU A 227 -18.77 -5.84 7.12
CA LEU A 227 -18.49 -7.26 7.33
C LEU A 227 -17.81 -7.55 8.67
N ASN A 228 -18.24 -8.63 9.32
CA ASN A 228 -17.51 -9.34 10.36
C ASN A 228 -16.67 -10.45 9.73
N THR A 229 -15.36 -10.29 9.78
CA THR A 229 -14.36 -11.20 9.19
C THR A 229 -13.85 -12.26 10.15
N CYS A 230 -14.28 -12.24 11.41
CA CYS A 230 -13.98 -13.27 12.41
C CYS A 230 -15.24 -13.63 13.23
N PRO A 231 -16.24 -14.29 12.61
CA PRO A 231 -17.43 -14.72 13.32
C PRO A 231 -17.07 -15.67 14.48
N GLY A 232 -17.68 -15.46 15.65
CA GLY A 232 -17.40 -16.30 16.82
C GLY A 232 -16.02 -16.06 17.45
N GLN A 233 -15.44 -14.87 17.29
CA GLN A 233 -14.17 -14.50 17.94
C GLN A 233 -14.21 -14.80 19.45
N GLY A 234 -13.15 -15.44 19.95
CA GLY A 234 -13.02 -15.78 21.37
C GLY A 234 -12.50 -14.63 22.24
N SER A 235 -11.97 -13.57 21.63
CA SER A 235 -11.56 -12.34 22.31
C SER A 235 -12.70 -11.32 22.29
N ARG A 236 -12.74 -10.44 23.29
CA ARG A 236 -13.65 -9.28 23.28
C ARG A 236 -13.26 -8.26 22.20
N THR A 237 -11.98 -8.18 21.87
CA THR A 237 -11.47 -7.20 20.90
C THR A 237 -10.37 -7.84 20.07
N ILE A 238 -10.42 -7.63 18.76
CA ILE A 238 -9.34 -7.94 17.82
C ILE A 238 -8.63 -6.62 17.54
N ARG A 239 -7.32 -6.56 17.73
CA ARG A 239 -6.56 -5.33 17.46
C ARG A 239 -6.50 -5.07 15.96
N THR A 240 -6.37 -3.81 15.54
CA THR A 240 -6.41 -3.43 14.12
C THR A 240 -5.38 -4.19 13.29
N GLU A 241 -4.16 -4.38 13.78
CA GLU A 241 -3.09 -5.14 13.13
C GLU A 241 -3.44 -6.64 12.92
N GLU A 242 -4.15 -7.24 13.87
CA GLU A 242 -4.65 -8.63 13.77
C GLU A 242 -5.85 -8.71 12.82
N ALA A 243 -6.75 -7.72 12.92
CA ALA A 243 -7.95 -7.62 12.11
C ALA A 243 -7.62 -7.47 10.62
N ILE A 244 -6.57 -6.72 10.26
CA ILE A 244 -6.10 -6.61 8.88
C ILE A 244 -5.70 -7.99 8.35
N LEU A 245 -4.87 -8.74 9.08
CA LEU A 245 -4.45 -10.09 8.67
C LEU A 245 -5.66 -11.03 8.47
N ILE A 246 -6.53 -11.12 9.47
CA ILE A 246 -7.69 -12.01 9.44
C ILE A 246 -8.62 -11.63 8.29
N SER A 247 -8.92 -10.34 8.15
CA SER A 247 -9.82 -9.84 7.12
C SER A 247 -9.27 -10.04 5.72
N MET A 248 -8.00 -9.73 5.48
CA MET A 248 -7.40 -9.94 4.16
C MET A 248 -7.32 -11.43 3.80
N ALA A 249 -7.04 -12.31 4.77
CA ALA A 249 -7.08 -13.75 4.55
C ALA A 249 -8.49 -14.26 4.19
N ALA A 250 -9.52 -13.79 4.89
CA ALA A 250 -10.92 -14.16 4.64
C ALA A 250 -11.44 -13.59 3.30
N LEU A 251 -11.03 -12.38 2.93
CA LEU A 251 -11.49 -11.69 1.73
C LEU A 251 -10.73 -12.09 0.46
N ARG A 252 -9.45 -12.50 0.56
CA ARG A 252 -8.62 -12.87 -0.59
C ARG A 252 -9.31 -13.81 -1.60
N PRO A 253 -9.86 -14.98 -1.22
CA PRO A 253 -10.52 -15.86 -2.21
C PRO A 253 -11.72 -15.19 -2.89
N LYS A 254 -12.44 -14.31 -2.19
CA LYS A 254 -13.60 -13.59 -2.71
C LYS A 254 -13.19 -12.48 -3.66
N ILE A 255 -12.12 -11.76 -3.33
CA ILE A 255 -11.49 -10.74 -4.19
C ILE A 255 -11.03 -11.37 -5.50
N THR A 256 -10.28 -12.47 -5.43
CA THR A 256 -9.79 -13.18 -6.62
C THR A 256 -10.94 -13.61 -7.53
N ALA A 257 -12.02 -14.14 -6.96
CA ALA A 257 -13.21 -14.56 -7.72
C ALA A 257 -13.94 -13.37 -8.40
N ALA A 258 -14.07 -12.25 -7.69
CA ALA A 258 -14.71 -11.03 -8.22
C ALA A 258 -13.88 -10.37 -9.34
N VAL A 259 -12.56 -10.38 -9.21
CA VAL A 259 -11.66 -9.86 -10.26
C VAL A 259 -11.73 -10.74 -11.51
N SER A 260 -11.69 -12.07 -11.34
CA SER A 260 -11.73 -13.07 -12.43
C SER A 260 -13.04 -13.08 -13.22
N SER A 261 -14.13 -12.59 -12.62
CA SER A 261 -15.46 -12.52 -13.26
C SER A 261 -15.70 -11.19 -13.98
N SER A 262 -14.82 -10.19 -13.80
CA SER A 262 -14.82 -8.99 -14.63
C SER A 262 -14.27 -9.33 -16.01
N SER A 263 -14.83 -8.79 -17.09
CA SER A 263 -14.38 -9.06 -18.47
C SER A 263 -12.98 -8.51 -18.82
N ALA A 264 -12.20 -8.07 -17.83
CA ALA A 264 -10.80 -7.64 -17.95
C ALA A 264 -9.80 -8.77 -17.56
N SER A 265 -10.30 -9.99 -17.42
CA SER A 265 -9.60 -11.11 -16.79
C SER A 265 -8.66 -11.83 -17.74
N LEU A 266 -7.41 -11.36 -17.77
CA LEU A 266 -6.20 -12.20 -17.93
C LEU A 266 -4.97 -11.51 -17.31
N GLU A 267 -4.99 -10.19 -17.08
CA GLU A 267 -3.85 -9.44 -16.52
C GLU A 267 -3.86 -9.31 -14.98
N ALA A 268 -5.01 -9.45 -14.31
CA ALA A 268 -5.14 -9.20 -12.88
C ALA A 268 -4.91 -10.43 -11.97
N LEU A 269 -4.49 -11.57 -12.52
CA LEU A 269 -4.38 -12.86 -11.82
C LEU A 269 -2.95 -13.37 -11.64
N MET A 270 -1.93 -12.58 -11.94
CA MET A 270 -0.56 -12.95 -11.58
C MET A 270 -0.21 -12.22 -10.27
N PHE A 271 -0.20 -13.01 -9.19
CA PHE A 271 0.29 -12.62 -7.87
C PHE A 271 1.80 -12.35 -7.91
#